data_AF-R5G0R8-F1
#
_entry.id   AF-R5G0R8-F1
#
_cell.length_a   1.000
_cell.length_b   1.000
_cell.length_c   1.000
_cell.angle_alpha   90.00
_cell.angle_beta   90.00
_cell.angle_gamma   90.00
#
_symmetry.space_group_name_H-M   'P 1'
#
loop_
_entity.id
_entity.type
_entity.pdbx_description
1 polymer ?
#
loop_
_entity_poly.entity_id
_entity_poly.type
_entity_poly.pdbx_seq_one_letter_code
_entity_poly.pdbx_strand_id
1 'polypeptide(L)'
;MVRESVERNVGAPPKNVLTPSFFLSLKPFKEVDLKVHTFYKNIFRMPTFNDLYYTFIGNAVLRPEYAEQYDFGISYRWRPKGSSVVKYADARVESYFNKIKDKIVAVPAGNMFRWTMLNLGKVDIFGTEANLDLAVEPIEQLVATLRLSYTYEKALDVTSPKAKNYRHQIVYIPEHSGSVIAGTEYKSWGLNYSFIYTGKRYNAKFNDENSRMLPWYTHDISLRKDFLFGKKHLLRINLDVNNLLNQHYDVVINYPMPGRNYKLTLTYQL
;
A
#
# COMPACT_ATOMS: atom_id res chain seq x y z
N MET A 1 18.20 -2.17 22.52
CA MET A 1 18.95 -1.01 23.04
C MET A 1 19.30 -0.14 21.86
N VAL A 2 18.96 1.16 21.89
CA VAL A 2 19.39 2.13 20.89
C VAL A 2 20.26 3.18 21.58
N ARG A 3 21.42 3.46 21.01
CA ARG A 3 22.36 4.51 21.45
C ARG A 3 22.72 5.37 20.24
N GLU A 4 22.77 6.67 20.45
CA GLU A 4 23.15 7.64 19.43
C GLU A 4 24.35 8.45 19.94
N SER A 5 25.27 8.76 19.04
CA SER A 5 26.41 9.65 19.28
C SER A 5 26.40 10.69 18.17
N VAL A 6 26.40 11.97 18.53
CA VAL A 6 26.38 13.08 17.57
C VAL A 6 27.54 14.04 17.82
N GLU A 7 28.14 14.57 16.76
CA GLU A 7 29.21 15.57 16.85
C GLU A 7 28.68 16.98 17.19
N ARG A 8 27.42 17.28 16.80
CA ARG A 8 26.75 18.57 17.01
C ARG A 8 25.29 18.32 17.41
N ASN A 9 24.72 19.20 18.26
CA ASN A 9 23.39 19.07 18.90
C ASN A 9 23.33 18.00 20.00
N VAL A 10 22.15 17.82 20.61
CA VAL A 10 21.91 16.85 21.68
C VAL A 10 21.50 15.52 21.06
N GLY A 11 22.27 14.45 21.33
CA GLY A 11 21.92 13.09 20.91
C GLY A 11 20.70 12.56 21.66
N ALA A 12 19.89 11.72 21.01
CA ALA A 12 18.72 11.14 21.66
C ALA A 12 19.14 10.28 22.87
N PRO A 13 18.42 10.36 24.01
CA PRO A 13 18.75 9.58 25.18
C PRO A 13 18.68 8.07 24.87
N PRO A 14 19.57 7.25 25.45
CA PRO A 14 19.58 5.81 25.21
C PRO A 14 18.25 5.19 25.64
N LYS A 15 17.71 4.31 24.79
CA LYS A 15 16.42 3.67 25.04
C LYS A 15 16.51 2.15 25.07
N ASN A 16 15.90 1.59 26.10
CA ASN A 16 15.61 0.17 26.25
C ASN A 16 14.09 0.03 26.29
N VAL A 17 13.53 -0.68 25.32
CA VAL A 17 12.08 -0.89 25.19
C VAL A 17 11.86 -2.38 24.98
N LEU A 18 10.91 -2.95 25.73
CA LEU A 18 10.46 -4.32 25.55
C LEU A 18 9.32 -4.35 24.53
N THR A 19 9.43 -5.22 23.54
CA THR A 19 8.48 -5.34 22.41
C THR A 19 7.94 -6.75 22.30
N PRO A 20 6.99 -7.16 23.15
CA PRO A 20 6.40 -8.49 23.08
C PRO A 20 5.60 -8.67 21.79
N SER A 21 5.50 -9.90 21.31
CA SER A 21 4.70 -10.25 20.14
C SER A 21 4.17 -11.67 20.28
N PHE A 22 2.91 -11.87 19.92
CA PHE A 22 2.22 -13.16 19.95
C PHE A 22 1.61 -13.42 18.58
N PHE A 23 1.73 -14.65 18.10
CA PHE A 23 1.24 -15.08 16.79
C PHE A 23 0.50 -16.40 16.92
N LEU A 24 -0.63 -16.52 16.25
CA LEU A 24 -1.38 -17.76 16.13
C LEU A 24 -1.76 -17.97 14.67
N SER A 25 -1.51 -19.16 14.15
CA SER A 25 -1.94 -19.55 12.81
C SER A 25 -2.52 -20.96 12.85
N LEU A 26 -3.74 -21.10 12.34
CA LEU A 26 -4.52 -22.31 12.37
C LEU A 26 -4.96 -22.69 10.95
N LYS A 27 -4.86 -23.98 10.65
CA LYS A 27 -5.46 -24.60 9.46
C LYS A 27 -6.55 -25.57 9.95
N PRO A 28 -7.80 -25.11 10.11
CA PRO A 28 -8.85 -25.90 10.77
C PRO A 28 -9.22 -27.19 10.03
N PHE A 29 -9.01 -27.23 8.72
CA PHE A 29 -9.35 -28.38 7.88
C PHE A 29 -8.11 -28.91 7.14
N LYS A 30 -7.92 -30.23 7.10
CA LYS A 30 -6.78 -30.83 6.38
C LYS A 30 -6.94 -30.73 4.87
N GLU A 31 -8.13 -31.01 4.36
CA GLU A 31 -8.43 -31.10 2.92
C GLU A 31 -8.70 -29.74 2.27
N VAL A 32 -9.17 -28.77 3.06
CA VAL A 32 -9.47 -27.41 2.60
C VAL A 32 -8.29 -26.53 2.97
N ASP A 33 -7.70 -25.80 2.01
CA ASP A 33 -6.59 -24.89 2.29
C ASP A 33 -7.08 -23.52 2.78
N LEU A 34 -7.87 -23.58 3.86
CA LEU A 34 -8.31 -22.43 4.64
C LEU A 34 -7.34 -22.22 5.81
N LYS A 35 -6.78 -21.02 5.93
CA LYS A 35 -5.92 -20.63 7.04
C LYS A 35 -6.50 -19.41 7.73
N VAL A 36 -6.55 -19.47 9.05
CA VAL A 36 -6.89 -18.34 9.91
C VAL A 36 -5.63 -17.98 10.68
N HIS A 37 -5.31 -16.70 10.75
CA HIS A 37 -4.18 -16.24 11.53
C HIS A 37 -4.55 -14.96 12.28
N THR A 38 -3.84 -14.73 13.38
CA THR A 38 -3.98 -13.52 14.16
C THR A 38 -2.65 -13.24 14.84
N PHE A 39 -2.36 -11.96 15.05
CA PHE A 39 -1.24 -11.57 15.87
C PHE A 39 -1.54 -10.37 16.74
N TYR A 40 -0.76 -10.27 17.81
CA TYR A 40 -0.58 -9.06 18.59
C TYR A 40 0.89 -8.68 18.58
N LYS A 41 1.19 -7.41 18.32
CA LYS A 41 2.56 -6.88 18.41
C LYS A 41 2.54 -5.57 19.18
N ASN A 42 3.52 -5.39 20.06
CA ASN A 42 3.84 -4.09 20.61
C ASN A 42 5.24 -3.71 20.13
N ILE A 43 5.32 -2.73 19.23
CA ILE A 43 6.54 -2.32 18.56
C ILE A 43 6.79 -0.82 18.73
N PHE A 44 8.02 -0.40 18.48
CA PHE A 44 8.36 1.01 18.42
C PHE A 44 9.27 1.29 17.23
N ARG A 45 9.21 2.52 16.73
CA ARG A 45 10.07 3.03 15.68
C ARG A 45 10.80 4.26 16.20
N MET A 46 12.13 4.22 16.17
CA MET A 46 12.93 5.43 16.40
C MET A 46 12.73 6.41 15.24
N PRO A 47 12.78 7.74 15.49
CA PRO A 47 12.87 8.70 14.40
C PRO A 47 14.06 8.35 13.49
N THR A 48 13.87 8.48 12.18
CA THR A 48 14.98 8.29 11.24
C THR A 48 15.95 9.45 11.31
N PHE A 49 17.18 9.28 10.80
CA PHE A 49 18.16 10.36 10.71
C PHE A 49 17.61 11.59 9.96
N ASN A 50 16.83 11.36 8.89
CA ASN A 50 16.17 12.43 8.15
C ASN A 50 15.08 13.12 8.98
N ASP A 51 14.32 12.35 9.78
CA ASP A 51 13.30 12.92 10.65
C ASP A 51 13.92 13.89 11.68
N LEU A 52 15.13 13.61 12.14
CA LEU A 52 15.85 14.40 13.14
C LEU A 52 16.62 15.58 12.53
N TYR A 53 17.29 15.37 11.39
CA TYR A 53 18.38 16.25 10.94
C TYR A 53 18.27 16.76 9.49
N TYR A 54 17.25 16.35 8.71
CA TYR A 54 17.15 16.83 7.33
C TYR A 54 16.93 18.35 7.30
N THR A 55 17.71 19.05 6.48
CA THR A 55 17.75 20.52 6.48
C THR A 55 16.35 21.11 6.25
N PHE A 56 15.95 22.06 7.10
CA PHE A 56 14.66 22.77 7.10
C PHE A 56 13.41 21.95 7.45
N ILE A 57 13.48 20.62 7.55
CA ILE A 57 12.32 19.74 7.83
C ILE A 57 12.47 18.95 9.13
N GLY A 58 13.69 18.51 9.43
CA GLY A 58 14.01 17.68 10.58
C GLY A 58 13.74 18.37 11.92
N ASN A 59 13.51 17.55 12.95
CA ASN A 59 13.27 17.99 14.31
C ASN A 59 14.01 17.07 15.29
N ALA A 60 15.10 17.58 15.87
CA ALA A 60 15.96 16.81 16.77
C ALA A 60 15.30 16.40 18.10
N VAL A 61 14.14 16.97 18.46
CA VAL A 61 13.42 16.63 19.71
C VAL A 61 12.30 15.60 19.51
N LEU A 62 12.26 14.92 18.37
CA LEU A 62 11.28 13.87 18.11
C LEU A 62 11.41 12.70 19.09
N ARG A 63 10.26 12.22 19.55
CA ARG A 63 10.14 11.00 20.33
C ARG A 63 9.94 9.80 19.39
N PRO A 64 10.31 8.58 19.82
CA PRO A 64 9.92 7.37 19.12
C PRO A 64 8.40 7.21 19.04
N GLU A 65 7.97 6.63 17.94
CA GLU A 65 6.60 6.20 17.71
C GLU A 65 6.39 4.82 18.32
N TYR A 66 5.30 4.61 19.03
CA TYR A 66 4.93 3.31 19.61
C TYR A 66 3.64 2.83 18.96
N ALA A 67 3.57 1.55 18.62
CA ALA A 67 2.40 0.97 17.99
C ALA A 67 2.03 -0.38 18.64
N GLU A 68 0.79 -0.45 19.14
CA GLU A 68 0.12 -1.70 19.46
C GLU A 68 -0.70 -2.14 18.25
N GLN A 69 -0.40 -3.31 17.70
CA GLN A 69 -1.01 -3.84 16.49
C GLN A 69 -1.77 -5.11 16.82
N TYR A 70 -3.02 -5.15 16.38
CA TYR A 70 -3.89 -6.32 16.44
C TYR A 70 -4.30 -6.64 15.01
N ASP A 71 -4.16 -7.90 14.63
CA ASP A 71 -4.44 -8.35 13.28
C ASP A 71 -5.19 -9.67 13.29
N PHE A 72 -6.13 -9.80 12.36
CA PHE A 72 -6.88 -11.01 12.13
C PHE A 72 -7.06 -11.22 10.63
N GLY A 73 -6.60 -12.36 10.14
CA GLY A 73 -6.60 -12.68 8.71
C GLY A 73 -7.15 -14.07 8.41
N ILE A 74 -7.93 -14.15 7.34
CA ILE A 74 -8.44 -15.38 6.76
C ILE A 74 -7.93 -15.48 5.33
N SER A 75 -7.34 -16.60 4.97
CA SER A 75 -6.95 -16.90 3.59
C SER A 75 -7.50 -18.25 3.17
N TYR A 76 -8.05 -18.29 1.96
CA TYR A 76 -8.57 -19.50 1.36
C TYR A 76 -7.93 -19.69 -0.01
N ARG A 77 -7.31 -20.85 -0.20
CA ARG A 77 -6.71 -21.22 -1.49
C ARG A 77 -7.45 -22.42 -2.06
N TRP A 78 -8.02 -22.24 -3.23
CA TRP A 78 -8.73 -23.28 -3.94
C TRP A 78 -7.98 -23.69 -5.20
N ARG A 79 -7.76 -25.00 -5.34
CA ARG A 79 -7.17 -25.62 -6.52
C ARG A 79 -8.08 -26.79 -6.92
N PRO A 80 -8.64 -26.82 -8.13
CA PRO A 80 -9.46 -27.93 -8.57
C PRO A 80 -8.59 -29.18 -8.79
N LYS A 81 -9.21 -30.36 -8.60
CA LYS A 81 -8.59 -31.65 -8.92
C LYS A 81 -8.95 -32.01 -10.37
N GLY A 82 -7.95 -32.38 -11.18
CA GLY A 82 -8.15 -32.79 -12.58
C GLY A 82 -8.21 -31.63 -13.58
N SER A 83 -8.77 -31.89 -14.76
CA SER A 83 -8.95 -30.86 -15.79
C SER A 83 -10.11 -29.94 -15.43
N SER A 84 -9.82 -28.66 -15.23
CA SER A 84 -10.82 -27.62 -14.98
C SER A 84 -10.45 -26.36 -15.75
N VAL A 85 -11.48 -25.61 -16.14
CA VAL A 85 -11.34 -24.25 -16.67
C VAL A 85 -10.72 -23.35 -15.62
N VAL A 86 -11.11 -23.45 -14.36
CA VAL A 86 -10.45 -22.68 -13.31
C VAL A 86 -9.14 -23.37 -12.93
N LYS A 87 -8.04 -22.65 -12.85
CA LYS A 87 -6.74 -23.18 -12.41
C LYS A 87 -6.52 -22.95 -10.94
N TYR A 88 -6.91 -21.76 -10.47
CA TYR A 88 -6.91 -21.46 -9.05
C TYR A 88 -7.80 -20.29 -8.71
N ALA A 89 -8.26 -20.24 -7.46
CA ALA A 89 -8.79 -19.04 -6.83
C ALA A 89 -8.20 -18.91 -5.42
N ASP A 90 -7.57 -17.78 -5.13
CA ASP A 90 -7.06 -17.41 -3.82
C ASP A 90 -7.81 -16.18 -3.31
N ALA A 91 -8.44 -16.28 -2.16
CA ALA A 91 -9.08 -15.17 -1.48
C ALA A 91 -8.38 -14.91 -0.15
N ARG A 92 -8.15 -13.65 0.19
CA ARG A 92 -7.60 -13.23 1.49
C ARG A 92 -8.38 -12.03 1.99
N VAL A 93 -8.73 -12.05 3.27
CA VAL A 93 -9.32 -10.92 3.97
C VAL A 93 -8.57 -10.75 5.28
N GLU A 94 -8.05 -9.55 5.51
CA GLU A 94 -7.27 -9.20 6.68
C GLU A 94 -7.85 -7.93 7.29
N SER A 95 -8.11 -7.94 8.59
CA SER A 95 -8.59 -6.79 9.33
C SER A 95 -7.60 -6.49 10.44
N TYR A 96 -7.23 -5.22 10.55
CA TYR A 96 -6.25 -4.78 11.52
C TYR A 96 -6.73 -3.58 12.32
N PHE A 97 -6.19 -3.47 13.52
CA PHE A 97 -6.36 -2.33 14.39
C PHE A 97 -5.03 -1.94 15.02
N ASN A 98 -4.60 -0.71 14.81
CA ASN A 98 -3.36 -0.17 15.31
C ASN A 98 -3.63 1.03 16.22
N LYS A 99 -3.13 0.98 17.45
CA LYS A 99 -3.07 2.15 18.34
C LYS A 99 -1.65 2.70 18.28
N ILE A 100 -1.51 3.89 17.71
CA ILE A 100 -0.22 4.54 17.54
C ILE A 100 -0.14 5.73 18.51
N LYS A 101 0.96 5.80 19.25
CA LYS A 101 1.30 6.93 20.11
C LYS A 101 2.55 7.62 19.59
N ASP A 102 2.55 8.95 19.65
CA ASP A 102 3.65 9.80 19.20
C ASP A 102 3.99 9.58 17.71
N LYS A 103 2.97 9.38 16.86
CA LYS A 103 3.13 9.10 15.42
C LYS A 103 3.95 10.19 14.74
N ILE A 104 5.09 9.84 14.16
CA ILE A 104 5.95 10.84 13.50
C ILE A 104 5.37 11.14 12.11
N VAL A 105 4.99 12.39 11.89
CA VAL A 105 4.39 12.86 10.63
C VAL A 105 5.04 14.16 10.17
N ALA A 106 5.18 14.31 8.86
CA ALA A 106 5.53 15.58 8.24
C ALA A 106 4.28 16.44 8.11
N VAL A 107 4.31 17.67 8.62
CA VAL A 107 3.21 18.64 8.42
C VAL A 107 3.75 19.98 7.97
N PRO A 108 2.96 20.79 7.24
CA PRO A 108 3.34 22.16 6.93
C PRO A 108 3.46 22.99 8.22
N ALA A 109 4.61 23.63 8.40
CA ALA A 109 4.97 24.50 9.53
C ALA A 109 4.37 25.90 9.37
N GLY A 110 3.03 25.98 9.31
CA GLY A 110 2.30 27.24 9.14
C GLY A 110 2.33 27.84 7.72
N ASN A 111 3.19 27.36 6.81
CA ASN A 111 3.08 27.60 5.36
C ASN A 111 3.31 26.28 4.59
N MET A 112 2.78 26.17 3.36
CA MET A 112 2.87 24.94 2.54
C MET A 112 4.28 24.68 1.95
N PHE A 113 5.19 25.65 2.02
CA PHE A 113 6.57 25.58 1.50
C PHE A 113 7.59 25.13 2.55
N ARG A 114 7.23 25.11 3.84
CA ARG A 114 8.07 24.67 4.95
C ARG A 114 7.39 23.52 5.65
N TRP A 115 7.92 22.32 5.50
CA TRP A 115 7.45 21.14 6.20
C TRP A 115 8.28 20.93 7.45
N THR A 116 7.69 20.36 8.50
CA THR A 116 8.42 19.97 9.70
C THR A 116 7.92 18.65 10.23
N MET A 117 8.84 17.84 10.76
CA MET A 117 8.51 16.57 11.41
C MET A 117 8.04 16.81 12.84
N LEU A 118 6.90 16.21 13.19
CA LEU A 118 6.30 16.30 14.51
C LEU A 118 5.79 14.93 14.97
N ASN A 119 5.80 14.70 16.28
CA ASN A 119 4.99 13.63 16.88
C ASN A 119 3.53 14.09 16.93
N LEU A 120 2.67 13.50 16.11
CA LEU A 120 1.23 13.51 16.32
C LEU A 120 0.90 12.71 17.59
N GLY A 121 -0.09 13.15 18.35
CA GLY A 121 -0.32 12.61 19.70
C GLY A 121 -0.72 11.14 19.70
N LYS A 122 -1.94 10.83 19.28
CA LYS A 122 -2.47 9.46 19.23
C LYS A 122 -3.27 9.25 17.96
N VAL A 123 -3.06 8.12 17.30
CA VAL A 123 -3.80 7.72 16.09
C VAL A 123 -4.32 6.32 16.27
N ASP A 124 -5.61 6.15 16.06
CA ASP A 124 -6.23 4.84 15.91
C ASP A 124 -6.41 4.57 14.42
N ILE A 125 -5.83 3.46 13.94
CA ILE A 125 -5.99 3.01 12.55
C ILE A 125 -6.76 1.71 12.58
N PHE A 126 -7.92 1.68 11.94
CA PHE A 126 -8.66 0.47 11.64
C PHE A 126 -8.69 0.27 10.13
N GLY A 127 -8.37 -0.92 9.66
CA GLY A 127 -8.48 -1.22 8.25
C GLY A 127 -8.91 -2.64 7.96
N THR A 128 -9.39 -2.85 6.74
CA THR A 128 -9.68 -4.16 6.19
C THR A 128 -9.22 -4.21 4.75
N GLU A 129 -8.45 -5.24 4.44
CA GLU A 129 -7.89 -5.52 3.13
C GLU A 129 -8.48 -6.81 2.60
N ALA A 130 -9.01 -6.75 1.38
CA ALA A 130 -9.54 -7.90 0.67
C ALA A 130 -8.78 -8.08 -0.64
N ASN A 131 -8.31 -9.29 -0.88
CA ASN A 131 -7.59 -9.67 -2.07
C ASN A 131 -8.19 -10.92 -2.70
N LEU A 132 -8.35 -10.90 -4.02
CA LEU A 132 -8.74 -12.06 -4.83
C LEU A 132 -7.73 -12.25 -5.95
N ASP A 133 -7.27 -13.47 -6.16
CA ASP A 133 -6.43 -13.87 -7.28
C ASP A 133 -7.03 -15.10 -7.96
N LEU A 134 -7.45 -14.96 -9.20
CA LEU A 134 -8.15 -15.98 -9.97
C LEU A 134 -7.40 -16.21 -11.28
N ALA A 135 -7.19 -17.47 -11.65
CA ALA A 135 -6.72 -17.84 -12.98
C ALA A 135 -7.63 -18.88 -13.61
N VAL A 136 -7.95 -18.69 -14.88
CA VAL A 136 -8.75 -19.59 -15.69
C VAL A 136 -8.06 -19.87 -17.02
N GLU A 137 -8.27 -21.06 -17.56
CA GLU A 137 -7.88 -21.48 -18.90
C GLU A 137 -9.12 -22.06 -19.61
N PRO A 138 -9.99 -21.21 -20.20
CA PRO A 138 -11.22 -21.66 -20.85
C PRO A 138 -10.98 -22.48 -22.11
N ILE A 139 -9.88 -22.23 -22.82
CA ILE A 139 -9.40 -23.03 -23.95
C ILE A 139 -7.89 -23.21 -23.82
N GLU A 140 -7.37 -24.26 -24.45
CA GLU A 140 -5.95 -24.59 -24.40
C GLU A 140 -5.06 -23.39 -24.77
N GLN A 141 -4.05 -23.10 -23.93
CA GLN A 141 -3.07 -22.01 -24.09
C GLN A 141 -3.66 -20.60 -23.96
N LEU A 142 -4.94 -20.42 -23.61
CA LEU A 142 -5.54 -19.13 -23.25
C LEU A 142 -5.69 -19.04 -21.74
N VAL A 143 -4.74 -18.40 -21.06
CA VAL A 143 -4.81 -18.18 -19.61
C VAL A 143 -5.29 -16.76 -19.33
N ALA A 144 -6.40 -16.61 -18.62
CA ALA A 144 -6.86 -15.33 -18.12
C ALA A 144 -6.69 -15.27 -16.60
N THR A 145 -6.15 -14.17 -16.09
CA THR A 145 -5.92 -13.91 -14.67
C THR A 145 -6.65 -12.66 -14.24
N LEU A 146 -7.24 -12.67 -13.05
CA LEU A 146 -7.87 -11.53 -12.42
C LEU A 146 -7.35 -11.38 -11.00
N ARG A 147 -6.74 -10.24 -10.70
CA ARG A 147 -6.35 -9.85 -9.36
C ARG A 147 -7.13 -8.62 -8.93
N LEU A 148 -7.80 -8.73 -7.80
CA LEU A 148 -8.51 -7.64 -7.15
C LEU A 148 -7.85 -7.37 -5.80
N SER A 149 -7.62 -6.09 -5.50
CA SER A 149 -7.20 -5.63 -4.18
C SER A 149 -8.08 -4.47 -3.77
N TYR A 150 -8.57 -4.50 -2.53
CA TYR A 150 -9.38 -3.44 -1.95
C TYR A 150 -8.99 -3.22 -0.51
N THR A 151 -8.82 -1.95 -0.15
CA THR A 151 -8.47 -1.52 1.21
C THR A 151 -9.47 -0.48 1.66
N TYR A 152 -10.08 -0.74 2.82
CA TYR A 152 -10.77 0.26 3.60
C TYR A 152 -9.90 0.62 4.81
N GLU A 153 -9.60 1.90 5.00
CA GLU A 153 -8.74 2.36 6.10
C GLU A 153 -9.26 3.65 6.74
N LYS A 154 -9.53 3.60 8.04
CA LYS A 154 -9.80 4.77 8.86
C LYS A 154 -8.65 5.01 9.81
N ALA A 155 -7.89 6.05 9.55
CA ALA A 155 -6.79 6.51 10.40
C ALA A 155 -7.21 7.82 11.06
N LEU A 156 -7.55 7.78 12.35
CA LEU A 156 -8.19 8.88 13.05
C LEU A 156 -7.27 9.50 14.11
N ASP A 157 -7.17 10.83 14.14
CA ASP A 157 -6.49 11.55 15.24
C ASP A 157 -7.35 11.47 16.52
N VAL A 158 -6.90 10.68 17.49
CA VAL A 158 -7.58 10.49 18.79
C VAL A 158 -6.82 11.15 19.94
N THR A 159 -5.98 12.15 19.64
CA THR A 159 -5.10 12.81 20.61
C THR A 159 -5.83 13.46 21.78
N SER A 160 -6.86 14.26 21.51
CA SER A 160 -7.59 15.01 22.53
C SER A 160 -9.07 15.15 22.17
N PRO A 161 -10.01 14.63 22.98
CA PRO A 161 -11.46 14.79 22.76
C PRO A 161 -11.96 16.23 22.72
N LYS A 162 -11.19 17.17 23.28
CA LYS A 162 -11.52 18.60 23.29
C LYS A 162 -11.03 19.35 22.05
N ALA A 163 -10.17 18.73 21.24
CA ALA A 163 -9.63 19.35 20.04
C ALA A 163 -10.65 19.30 18.90
N LYS A 164 -10.69 20.34 18.06
CA LYS A 164 -11.60 20.42 16.91
C LYS A 164 -11.36 19.33 15.86
N ASN A 165 -10.16 18.77 15.80
CA ASN A 165 -9.79 17.71 14.88
C ASN A 165 -9.85 16.31 15.50
N TYR A 166 -10.53 16.15 16.65
CA TYR A 166 -10.72 14.84 17.26
C TYR A 166 -11.53 13.93 16.34
N ARG A 167 -11.00 12.73 16.09
CA ARG A 167 -11.52 11.71 15.17
C ARG A 167 -11.59 12.17 13.72
N HIS A 168 -10.74 13.12 13.33
CA HIS A 168 -10.53 13.45 11.92
C HIS A 168 -9.55 12.45 11.28
N GLN A 169 -9.81 12.11 10.03
CA GLN A 169 -8.94 11.32 9.15
C GLN A 169 -7.60 12.03 8.98
N ILE A 170 -6.52 11.28 9.14
CA ILE A 170 -5.15 11.73 8.89
C ILE A 170 -4.98 12.12 7.41
N VAL A 171 -4.19 13.17 7.19
CA VAL A 171 -3.94 13.74 5.86
C VAL A 171 -3.40 12.70 4.87
N TYR A 172 -3.84 12.83 3.61
CA TYR A 172 -3.47 12.01 2.47
C TYR A 172 -3.80 10.51 2.55
N ILE A 173 -4.46 10.04 3.61
CA ILE A 173 -4.88 8.64 3.74
C ILE A 173 -6.32 8.50 3.20
N PRO A 174 -6.53 7.80 2.07
CA PRO A 174 -7.87 7.58 1.54
C PRO A 174 -8.64 6.58 2.41
N GLU A 175 -9.95 6.80 2.59
CA GLU A 175 -10.80 5.81 3.28
C GLU A 175 -10.98 4.53 2.47
N HIS A 176 -10.95 4.65 1.15
CA HIS A 176 -11.13 3.55 0.21
C HIS A 176 -10.05 3.62 -0.87
N SER A 177 -9.37 2.52 -1.11
CA SER A 177 -8.46 2.37 -2.24
C SER A 177 -8.54 0.95 -2.79
N GLY A 178 -8.07 0.76 -4.01
CA GLY A 178 -8.05 -0.57 -4.60
C GLY A 178 -7.42 -0.60 -5.98
N SER A 179 -7.23 -1.81 -6.48
CA SER A 179 -6.74 -2.05 -7.81
C SER A 179 -7.36 -3.29 -8.42
N VAL A 180 -7.41 -3.29 -9.76
CA VAL A 180 -7.83 -4.42 -10.58
C VAL A 180 -6.73 -4.66 -11.59
N ILE A 181 -6.19 -5.86 -11.64
CA ILE A 181 -5.25 -6.29 -12.68
C ILE A 181 -5.89 -7.47 -13.40
N ALA A 182 -6.21 -7.27 -14.68
CA ALA A 182 -6.71 -8.31 -15.55
C ALA A 182 -5.64 -8.63 -16.59
N GLY A 183 -5.28 -9.91 -16.71
CA GLY A 183 -4.27 -10.39 -17.65
C GLY A 183 -4.86 -11.48 -18.53
N THR A 184 -4.48 -11.51 -19.80
CA THR A 184 -4.82 -12.57 -20.74
C THR A 184 -3.58 -12.94 -21.53
N GLU A 185 -3.22 -14.21 -21.49
CA GLU A 185 -2.09 -14.80 -22.18
C GLU A 185 -2.62 -15.82 -23.18
N TYR A 186 -2.34 -15.60 -24.47
CA TYR A 186 -2.69 -16.54 -25.53
C TYR A 186 -1.49 -16.83 -26.40
N LYS A 187 -0.93 -18.04 -26.27
CA LYS A 187 0.28 -18.47 -27.00
C LYS A 187 1.45 -17.52 -26.72
N SER A 188 1.78 -16.67 -27.70
CA SER A 188 2.85 -15.68 -27.64
C SER A 188 2.35 -14.25 -27.42
N TRP A 189 1.04 -14.05 -27.28
CA TRP A 189 0.44 -12.76 -26.99
C TRP A 189 0.12 -12.66 -25.51
N GLY A 190 0.44 -11.52 -24.91
CA GLY A 190 0.01 -11.17 -23.56
C GLY A 190 -0.67 -9.81 -23.58
N LEU A 191 -1.79 -9.67 -22.90
CA LEU A 191 -2.50 -8.41 -22.70
C LEU A 191 -2.74 -8.24 -21.20
N ASN A 192 -2.26 -7.14 -20.63
CA ASN A 192 -2.55 -6.76 -19.25
C ASN A 192 -3.27 -5.43 -19.20
N TYR A 193 -4.24 -5.33 -18.31
CA TYR A 193 -4.95 -4.13 -17.96
C TYR A 193 -4.86 -3.92 -16.45
N SER A 194 -4.50 -2.71 -16.04
CA SER A 194 -4.42 -2.30 -14.64
C SER A 194 -5.32 -1.10 -14.42
N PHE A 195 -6.10 -1.15 -13.36
CA PHE A 195 -6.89 -0.05 -12.85
C PHE A 195 -6.52 0.20 -11.41
N ILE A 196 -6.23 1.44 -11.06
CA ILE A 196 -5.94 1.86 -9.69
C ILE A 196 -6.96 2.93 -9.31
N TYR A 197 -7.50 2.83 -8.10
CA TYR A 197 -8.43 3.80 -7.54
C TYR A 197 -7.97 4.25 -6.16
N THR A 198 -7.96 5.57 -5.98
CA THR A 198 -7.76 6.20 -4.67
C THR A 198 -8.95 7.10 -4.37
N GLY A 199 -9.62 6.81 -3.26
CA GLY A 199 -10.78 7.56 -2.80
C GLY A 199 -10.48 9.00 -2.39
N LYS A 200 -11.54 9.68 -1.95
CA LYS A 200 -11.43 11.01 -1.34
C LYS A 200 -10.44 10.95 -0.16
N ARG A 201 -9.72 12.05 0.03
CA ARG A 201 -8.79 12.24 1.15
C ARG A 201 -8.72 13.71 1.50
N TYR A 202 -7.96 14.05 2.54
CA TYR A 202 -7.81 15.44 2.99
C TYR A 202 -6.35 15.85 2.95
N ASN A 203 -6.06 17.08 2.52
CA ASN A 203 -4.71 17.63 2.49
C ASN A 203 -4.32 18.38 3.79
N ALA A 204 -5.25 18.52 4.74
CA ALA A 204 -5.07 19.26 5.99
C ALA A 204 -5.68 18.51 7.19
N LYS A 205 -5.27 18.89 8.40
CA LYS A 205 -5.70 18.24 9.67
C LYS A 205 -7.20 18.37 9.95
N PHE A 206 -7.83 19.40 9.41
CA PHE A 206 -9.28 19.56 9.50
C PHE A 206 -9.89 18.88 8.28
N ASN A 207 -10.91 18.03 8.47
CA ASN A 207 -11.60 17.37 7.37
C ASN A 207 -12.80 18.21 6.90
N ASP A 208 -12.51 19.40 6.38
CA ASP A 208 -13.50 20.32 5.83
C ASP A 208 -13.55 20.26 4.30
N GLU A 209 -14.45 21.05 3.70
CA GLU A 209 -14.61 21.10 2.25
C GLU A 209 -13.36 21.69 1.54
N ASN A 210 -12.67 22.64 2.17
CA ASN A 210 -11.50 23.31 1.59
C ASN A 210 -10.27 22.41 1.54
N SER A 211 -10.18 21.44 2.45
CA SER A 211 -9.10 20.47 2.52
C SER A 211 -9.39 19.18 1.76
N ARG A 212 -10.62 19.02 1.26
CA ARG A 212 -11.08 17.83 0.56
C ARG A 212 -10.38 17.70 -0.79
N MET A 213 -9.72 16.57 -1.00
CA MET A 213 -9.18 16.15 -2.29
C MET A 213 -10.13 15.14 -2.93
N LEU A 214 -10.42 15.36 -4.22
CA LEU A 214 -11.24 14.45 -5.02
C LEU A 214 -10.54 13.10 -5.22
N PRO A 215 -11.32 12.01 -5.38
CA PRO A 215 -10.77 10.72 -5.77
C PRO A 215 -10.11 10.81 -7.16
N TRP A 216 -9.16 9.93 -7.40
CA TRP A 216 -8.57 9.75 -8.72
C TRP A 216 -8.41 8.28 -9.05
N TYR A 217 -8.22 8.00 -10.34
CA TYR A 217 -7.97 6.67 -10.83
C TYR A 217 -7.06 6.72 -12.06
N THR A 218 -6.49 5.58 -12.43
CA THR A 218 -5.74 5.44 -13.68
C THR A 218 -6.09 4.13 -14.34
N HIS A 219 -6.01 4.11 -15.66
CA HIS A 219 -6.15 2.93 -16.49
C HIS A 219 -4.86 2.75 -17.25
N ASP A 220 -4.22 1.60 -17.09
CA ASP A 220 -2.98 1.27 -17.79
C ASP A 220 -3.22 0.00 -18.60
N ILE A 221 -2.66 -0.05 -19.81
CA ILE A 221 -2.77 -1.21 -20.69
C ILE A 221 -1.39 -1.57 -21.23
N SER A 222 -1.11 -2.88 -21.30
CA SER A 222 0.17 -3.42 -21.74
C SER A 222 -0.08 -4.55 -22.73
N LEU A 223 0.46 -4.42 -23.94
CA LEU A 223 0.40 -5.45 -24.98
C LEU A 223 1.80 -6.01 -25.20
N ARG A 224 1.90 -7.33 -25.13
CA ARG A 224 3.14 -8.08 -25.30
C ARG A 224 3.04 -9.06 -26.45
N LYS A 225 4.11 -9.17 -27.21
CA LYS A 225 4.29 -10.20 -28.24
C LYS A 225 5.68 -10.83 -28.15
N ASP A 226 5.68 -12.16 -28.08
CA ASP A 226 6.87 -12.99 -28.07
C ASP A 226 7.11 -13.62 -29.47
N PHE A 227 8.31 -13.42 -30.01
CA PHE A 227 8.78 -14.01 -31.26
C PHE A 227 9.91 -14.99 -30.95
N LEU A 228 9.67 -16.26 -31.24
CA LEU A 228 10.65 -17.33 -31.10
C LEU A 228 11.37 -17.55 -32.43
N PHE A 229 12.69 -17.37 -32.45
CA PHE A 229 13.55 -17.68 -33.60
C PHE A 229 14.35 -18.95 -33.30
N GLY A 230 13.92 -20.08 -33.88
CA GLY A 230 14.47 -21.39 -33.54
C GLY A 230 14.17 -21.80 -32.09
N LYS A 231 15.05 -22.62 -31.49
CA LYS A 231 14.87 -23.16 -30.12
C LYS A 231 15.59 -22.36 -29.03
N LYS A 232 16.32 -21.29 -29.38
CA LYS A 232 17.22 -20.59 -28.45
C LYS A 232 16.92 -19.11 -28.32
N HIS A 233 16.44 -18.46 -29.38
CA HIS A 233 16.29 -17.01 -29.38
C HIS A 233 14.84 -16.59 -29.16
N LEU A 234 14.62 -15.69 -28.20
CA LEU A 234 13.33 -15.07 -27.92
C LEU A 234 13.47 -13.54 -28.03
N LEU A 235 12.71 -12.94 -28.93
CA LEU A 235 12.48 -11.49 -28.98
C LEU A 235 11.11 -11.17 -28.42
N ARG A 236 11.06 -10.39 -27.35
CA ARG A 236 9.84 -9.90 -26.72
C ARG A 236 9.69 -8.41 -26.98
N ILE A 237 8.52 -8.04 -27.49
CA ILE A 237 8.12 -6.65 -27.70
C ILE A 237 6.98 -6.35 -26.72
N ASN A 238 7.11 -5.29 -25.93
CA ASN A 238 6.10 -4.85 -24.98
C ASN A 238 5.77 -3.38 -25.22
N LEU A 239 4.48 -3.07 -25.40
CA LEU A 239 3.95 -1.72 -25.53
C LEU A 239 3.06 -1.42 -24.34
N ASP A 240 3.46 -0.47 -23.51
CA ASP A 240 2.69 0.01 -22.37
C ASP A 240 2.12 1.40 -22.65
N VAL A 241 0.85 1.59 -22.30
CA VAL A 241 0.18 2.89 -22.28
C VAL A 241 -0.33 3.11 -20.86
N ASN A 242 0.37 3.95 -20.10
CA ASN A 242 -0.04 4.30 -18.75
C ASN A 242 -0.92 5.56 -18.78
N ASN A 243 -1.88 5.63 -17.88
CA ASN A 243 -2.89 6.68 -17.81
C ASN A 243 -3.60 6.86 -19.17
N LEU A 244 -4.14 5.77 -19.70
CA LEU A 244 -4.82 5.65 -21.00
C LEU A 244 -5.87 6.74 -21.24
N LEU A 245 -6.63 7.10 -20.21
CA LEU A 245 -7.67 8.13 -20.26
C LEU A 245 -7.15 9.55 -20.03
N ASN A 246 -5.84 9.71 -19.83
CA ASN A 246 -5.17 10.99 -19.59
C ASN A 246 -5.78 11.77 -18.42
N GLN A 247 -6.12 11.08 -17.33
CA GLN A 247 -6.64 11.71 -16.12
C GLN A 247 -5.56 12.58 -15.48
N HIS A 248 -5.90 13.83 -15.21
CA HIS A 248 -5.06 14.69 -14.39
C HIS A 248 -5.35 14.41 -12.92
N TYR A 249 -4.31 14.18 -12.13
CA TYR A 249 -4.44 13.92 -10.71
C TYR A 249 -3.17 14.29 -9.94
N ASP A 250 -3.40 14.67 -8.68
CA ASP A 250 -2.39 15.03 -7.72
C ASP A 250 -2.40 14.00 -6.59
N VAL A 251 -1.31 13.29 -6.35
CA VAL A 251 -1.22 12.41 -5.17
C VAL A 251 -1.14 13.26 -3.91
N VAL A 252 -0.24 14.25 -3.95
CA VAL A 252 -0.08 15.33 -2.98
C VAL A 252 -0.46 16.63 -3.69
N ILE A 253 -1.18 17.51 -3.00
CA ILE A 253 -1.63 18.79 -3.58
C ILE A 253 -0.46 19.57 -4.21
N ASN A 254 -0.67 20.11 -5.41
CA ASN A 254 0.33 20.85 -6.20
C ASN A 254 1.52 19.99 -6.67
N TYR A 255 1.38 18.67 -6.66
CA TYR A 255 2.34 17.73 -7.23
C TYR A 255 1.66 16.86 -8.29
N PRO A 256 1.50 17.39 -9.52
CA PRO A 256 0.78 16.71 -10.58
C PRO A 256 1.54 15.49 -11.09
N MET A 257 0.83 14.39 -11.25
CA MET A 257 1.39 13.18 -11.81
C MET A 257 1.47 13.23 -13.34
N PRO A 258 2.38 12.46 -13.96
CA PRO A 258 2.46 12.38 -15.41
C PRO A 258 1.10 12.03 -16.03
N GLY A 259 0.77 12.74 -17.11
CA GLY A 259 -0.36 12.38 -17.96
C GLY A 259 -0.13 11.06 -18.68
N ARG A 260 -0.89 10.85 -19.75
CA ARG A 260 -0.75 9.68 -20.61
C ARG A 260 0.66 9.55 -21.14
N ASN A 261 1.27 8.38 -20.91
CA ASN A 261 2.63 8.11 -21.36
C ASN A 261 2.71 6.72 -22.01
N TYR A 262 3.65 6.60 -22.95
CA TYR A 262 3.86 5.41 -23.76
C TYR A 262 5.25 4.87 -23.51
N LYS A 263 5.39 3.55 -23.42
CA LYS A 263 6.67 2.89 -23.28
C LYS A 263 6.74 1.70 -24.22
N LEU A 264 7.78 1.65 -25.04
CA LEU A 264 8.11 0.49 -25.86
C LEU A 264 9.35 -0.17 -25.26
N THR A 265 9.26 -1.46 -24.96
CA THR A 265 10.37 -2.27 -24.46
C THR A 265 10.66 -3.41 -25.42
N LEU A 266 11.92 -3.55 -25.81
CA LEU A 266 12.43 -4.67 -26.59
C LEU A 266 13.36 -5.49 -25.68
N THR A 267 13.12 -6.80 -25.59
CA THR A 267 13.97 -7.71 -24.82
C THR A 267 14.37 -8.87 -25.70
N TYR A 268 15.66 -9.13 -25.81
CA TYR A 268 16.21 -10.25 -26.56
C TYR A 268 16.92 -11.22 -25.60
N GLN A 269 16.56 -12.50 -25.67
CA GLN A 269 17.17 -13.57 -24.88
C GLN A 269 17.85 -14.58 -25.82
N LEU A 270 19.09 -14.96 -25.47
CA LEU A 270 19.98 -15.85 -26.22
C LEU A 270 19.81 -17.33 -25.83
#